data_AF-A0AAE0VPL9-F1
#
_entry.id   AF-A0AAE0VPL9-F1
#
_cell.length_a   1.000
_cell.length_b   1.000
_cell.length_c   1.000
_cell.angle_alpha   90.00
_cell.angle_beta   90.00
_cell.angle_gamma   90.00
#
_symmetry.space_group_name_H-M   'P 1'
#
loop_
_entity.id
_entity.type
_entity.pdbx_description
1 polymer ?
#
loop_
_entity_poly.entity_id
_entity_poly.type
_entity_poly.pdbx_seq_one_letter_code
_entity_poly.pdbx_strand_id
1 'polypeptide(L)'
;MSSRKVCCSSVELKMTTVFHATHKSLTKTKQICKLKRGPIGRGDTDIWNGELFQVPPLPPSYLIGCDIIDVRYILEVLYSVRNSFT
;
A
#
# COMPACT_ATOMS: atom_id res chain seq x y z
N MET A 1 11.93 -1.38 26.79
CA MET A 1 11.68 -1.92 25.44
C MET A 1 10.30 -2.59 25.43
N SER A 2 9.50 -2.38 24.37
CA SER A 2 8.12 -2.89 24.27
C SER A 2 8.05 -4.42 24.34
N SER A 3 7.16 -4.99 25.16
CA SER A 3 6.95 -6.44 25.30
C SER A 3 5.98 -7.02 24.26
N ARG A 4 5.51 -6.23 23.30
CA ARG A 4 4.47 -6.64 22.36
C ARG A 4 5.04 -7.51 21.23
N LYS A 5 4.38 -8.63 20.90
CA LYS A 5 4.77 -9.49 19.77
C LYS A 5 4.07 -9.01 18.49
N VAL A 6 4.82 -8.78 17.42
CA VAL A 6 4.26 -8.52 16.09
C VAL A 6 3.89 -9.87 15.48
N CYS A 7 2.59 -10.11 15.29
CA CYS A 7 2.07 -11.37 14.77
C CYS A 7 2.29 -11.50 13.26
N CYS A 8 2.22 -10.39 12.53
CA CYS A 8 2.44 -10.34 11.09
C CYS A 8 2.86 -8.92 10.69
N SER A 9 3.75 -8.81 9.71
CA SER A 9 3.98 -7.59 8.93
C SER A 9 3.43 -7.79 7.51
N SER A 10 2.93 -6.72 6.90
CA SER A 10 2.55 -6.74 5.49
C SER A 10 2.86 -5.42 4.82
N VAL A 11 3.25 -5.48 3.56
CA VAL A 11 3.42 -4.31 2.69
C VAL A 11 2.34 -4.37 1.61
N GLU A 12 1.61 -3.28 1.46
CA GLU A 12 0.54 -3.12 0.48
C GLU A 12 0.90 -2.00 -0.50
N LEU A 13 0.86 -2.28 -1.80
CA LEU A 13 0.91 -1.27 -2.84
C LEU A 13 -0.52 -0.96 -3.28
N LYS A 14 -0.94 0.28 -3.12
CA LYS A 14 -2.26 0.79 -3.52
C LYS A 14 -2.10 1.83 -4.63
N MET A 15 -3.01 1.77 -5.60
CA MET A 15 -3.16 2.77 -6.64
C MET A 15 -4.45 3.53 -6.38
N THR A 16 -4.35 4.83 -6.17
CA THR A 16 -5.49 5.73 -6.06
C THR A 16 -5.56 6.56 -7.32
N THR A 17 -6.66 6.43 -8.05
CA THR A 17 -6.96 7.19 -9.26
C THR A 17 -8.08 8.17 -8.97
N VAL A 18 -7.86 9.44 -9.24
CA VAL A 18 -8.89 10.47 -9.18
C VAL A 18 -9.25 10.86 -10.61
N PHE A 19 -10.53 10.79 -10.93
CA PHE A 19 -11.09 11.25 -12.18
C PHE A 19 -11.76 12.60 -11.91
N HIS A 20 -11.21 13.68 -12.45
CA HIS A 20 -11.78 15.02 -12.35
C HIS A 20 -12.76 15.24 -13.50
N ALA A 21 -14.00 15.60 -13.15
CA ALA A 21 -14.98 16.11 -14.10
C ALA A 21 -15.49 17.48 -13.62
N THR A 22 -16.08 18.25 -14.52
CA THR A 22 -16.48 19.65 -14.31
C THR A 22 -17.31 19.88 -13.05
N HIS A 23 -18.15 18.92 -12.65
CA HIS A 23 -19.05 19.06 -11.50
C HIS A 23 -18.72 18.13 -10.33
N LYS A 24 -18.02 17.03 -10.56
CA LYS A 24 -17.75 16.02 -9.54
C LYS A 24 -16.50 15.23 -9.89
N SER A 25 -15.66 15.00 -8.88
CA SER A 25 -14.52 14.09 -9.01
C SER A 25 -14.89 12.71 -8.46
N LEU A 26 -14.37 11.65 -9.06
CA LEU A 26 -14.53 10.27 -8.62
C LEU A 26 -13.16 9.72 -8.21
N THR A 27 -13.04 9.21 -6.99
CA THR A 27 -11.81 8.56 -6.51
C THR A 27 -12.01 7.05 -6.48
N LYS A 28 -11.07 6.30 -7.06
CA LYS A 28 -11.02 4.84 -6.98
C LYS A 28 -9.67 4.42 -6.42
N THR A 29 -9.69 3.62 -5.36
CA THR A 29 -8.48 3.00 -4.80
C THR A 29 -8.50 1.51 -5.07
N LYS A 30 -7.41 1.00 -5.63
CA LYS A 30 -7.20 -0.42 -5.94
C LYS A 30 -5.96 -0.92 -5.23
N GLN A 31 -6.06 -2.04 -4.53
CA GLN A 31 -4.88 -2.76 -4.06
C GLN A 31 -4.23 -3.46 -5.25
N ILE A 32 -2.99 -3.07 -5.56
CA ILE A 32 -2.21 -3.64 -6.68
C ILE A 32 -1.52 -4.91 -6.23
N CYS A 33 -0.86 -4.86 -5.08
CA CYS A 33 -0.14 -5.98 -4.51
C CYS A 33 -0.21 -5.93 -2.98
N LYS A 34 -0.13 -7.10 -2.35
CA LYS A 34 0.04 -7.24 -0.92
C LYS A 34 0.98 -8.39 -0.65
N LEU A 35 2.08 -8.09 0.02
CA LEU A 35 3.02 -9.07 0.53
C LEU A 35 2.85 -9.14 2.03
N LYS A 36 2.76 -10.36 2.57
CA LYS A 36 2.58 -10.60 3.99
C LYS A 36 3.70 -11.52 4.45
N ARG A 37 4.35 -11.14 5.54
CA ARG A 37 5.38 -11.92 6.19
C ARG A 37 4.93 -12.35 7.57
N GLY A 38 5.59 -13.40 8.04
CA GLY A 38 5.23 -14.09 9.27
C GLY A 38 5.42 -13.22 10.53
N PRO A 39 5.28 -13.83 11.71
CA PRO A 39 5.53 -13.14 12.97
C PRO A 39 6.99 -12.69 13.07
N ILE A 40 7.20 -11.49 13.60
CA ILE A 40 8.53 -10.97 13.93
C ILE A 40 8.74 -11.21 15.43
N GLY A 41 9.83 -11.88 15.77
CA GLY A 41 10.21 -12.18 17.14
C GLY A 41 10.47 -10.91 17.96
N ARG A 42 10.46 -11.04 19.29
CA ARG A 42 10.75 -9.90 20.17
C ARG A 42 12.24 -9.53 20.05
N GLY A 43 12.53 -8.30 19.65
CA GLY A 43 13.90 -7.83 19.44
C GLY A 43 14.49 -8.24 18.09
N ASP A 44 13.75 -9.00 17.28
CA ASP A 44 14.18 -9.35 15.93
C ASP A 44 13.93 -8.19 14.97
N THR A 45 14.82 -8.09 13.97
CA THR A 45 14.68 -7.16 12.85
C THR A 45 14.33 -7.97 11.61
N ASP A 46 13.20 -7.64 10.99
CA ASP A 46 12.80 -8.23 9.71
C ASP A 46 13.21 -7.29 8.58
N ILE A 47 14.03 -7.80 7.66
CA ILE A 47 14.56 -7.03 6.52
C ILE A 47 13.96 -7.60 5.23
N TRP A 48 13.29 -6.73 4.47
CA TRP A 48 12.66 -7.05 3.20
C TRP A 48 13.61 -6.67 2.07
N ASN A 49 14.42 -7.63 1.61
CA ASN A 49 15.38 -7.43 0.53
C ASN A 49 14.90 -8.12 -0.76
N GLY A 50 14.78 -7.37 -1.85
CA GLY A 50 14.58 -7.93 -3.20
C GLY A 50 13.15 -8.27 -3.59
N GLU A 51 12.13 -7.94 -2.77
CA GLU A 51 10.75 -8.09 -3.22
C GLU A 51 10.39 -7.02 -4.27
N LEU A 52 9.96 -7.48 -5.44
CA LEU A 52 9.60 -6.63 -6.56
C LEU A 52 8.08 -6.41 -6.57
N PHE A 53 7.67 -5.14 -6.55
CA PHE A 53 6.28 -4.75 -6.78
C PHE A 53 6.11 -4.38 -8.25
N GLN A 54 5.32 -5.16 -8.99
CA GLN A 54 4.99 -4.81 -10.38
C GLN A 54 3.93 -3.71 -10.40
N VAL A 55 4.34 -2.54 -10.87
CA VAL A 55 3.44 -1.40 -11.10
C VAL A 55 2.76 -1.63 -12.46
N PRO A 56 1.41 -1.66 -12.53
CA PRO A 56 0.72 -1.79 -13.81
C PRO A 56 0.97 -0.56 -14.68
N PRO A 57 0.91 -0.70 -16.01
CA PRO A 57 0.99 0.45 -16.89
C PRO A 57 -0.12 1.46 -16.56
N LEU A 58 0.24 2.74 -16.54
CA LEU A 58 -0.74 3.81 -16.40
C LEU A 58 -1.73 3.73 -17.56
N PRO A 59 -3.05 3.90 -17.32
CA PRO A 59 -4.00 3.92 -18.40
C PRO A 59 -3.62 5.06 -19.36
N PRO A 60 -3.55 4.81 -20.68
CA PRO A 60 -3.23 5.87 -21.61
C PRO A 60 -4.42 6.84 -21.63
N SER A 61 -4.21 8.05 -21.10
CA SER A 61 -5.28 9.04 -20.96
C SER A 61 -5.65 9.66 -22.31
N TYR A 62 -4.76 9.64 -23.31
CA TYR A 62 -4.92 10.21 -24.67
C TYR A 62 -5.52 11.63 -24.72
N LEU A 63 -5.53 12.34 -23.59
CA LEU A 63 -6.13 13.66 -23.41
C LEU A 63 -5.02 14.65 -23.10
N ILE A 64 -4.20 14.89 -24.12
CA ILE A 64 -3.11 15.84 -24.07
C ILE A 64 -3.68 17.21 -23.73
N GLY A 65 -3.26 17.79 -22.59
CA GLY A 65 -3.73 19.10 -22.11
C GLY A 65 -4.91 19.07 -21.13
N CYS A 66 -5.38 17.90 -20.70
CA CYS A 66 -6.45 17.78 -19.71
C CYS A 66 -5.96 17.07 -18.42
N ASP A 67 -5.93 17.80 -17.31
CA ASP A 67 -5.67 17.26 -15.95
C ASP A 67 -6.89 16.55 -15.36
N ILE A 68 -7.52 15.68 -16.16
CA ILE A 68 -8.76 14.99 -15.74
C ILE A 68 -8.51 13.68 -15.00
N ILE A 69 -7.27 13.17 -14.96
CA ILE A 69 -6.93 11.91 -14.30
C ILE A 69 -5.63 12.07 -13.51
N ASP A 70 -5.73 11.97 -12.20
CA ASP A 70 -4.60 11.87 -11.27
C ASP A 70 -4.39 10.42 -10.85
N VAL A 71 -3.17 9.90 -10.96
CA VAL A 71 -2.81 8.56 -10.45
C VAL A 71 -1.72 8.67 -9.40
N ARG A 72 -1.96 8.09 -8.23
CA ARG A 72 -1.03 8.05 -7.10
C ARG A 72 -0.82 6.62 -6.65
N TYR A 73 0.45 6.22 -6.52
CA TYR A 73 0.82 4.96 -5.89
C TYR A 73 1.24 5.22 -4.44
N ILE A 74 0.69 4.42 -3.52
CA ILE A 74 0.94 4.53 -2.09
C ILE A 74 1.43 3.16 -1.62
N LEU A 75 2.61 3.14 -1.00
CA LEU A 75 3.15 1.94 -0.38
C LEU A 75 2.93 2.04 1.14
N GLU A 76 2.17 1.10 1.69
CA GLU A 76 1.79 1.08 3.09
C GLU A 76 2.45 -0.11 3.79
N VAL A 77 3.11 0.14 4.92
CA VAL A 77 3.68 -0.91 5.79
C VAL A 77 2.76 -1.06 7.01
N LEU A 78 2.18 -2.24 7.17
CA LEU A 78 1.19 -2.58 8.19
C LEU A 78 1.76 -3.63 9.13
N TYR A 79 1.58 -3.42 10.44
CA TYR A 79 1.99 -4.37 11.48
C TYR A 79 0.78 -4.76 12.34
N SER A 80 0.57 -6.07 12.49
CA SER A 80 -0.45 -6.61 13.40
C SER A 80 0.21 -7.03 14.70
N VAL A 81 -0.18 -6.40 15.82
CA VAL A 81 0.41 -6.66 17.14
C VAL A 81 -0.65 -7.30 18.04
N ARG A 82 -0.36 -8.46 18.64
CA ARG A 82 -1.20 -8.99 19.72
C ARG A 82 -0.79 -8.34 21.02
N ASN A 83 -1.73 -7.65 21.66
CA ASN A 83 -1.57 -7.24 23.04
C ASN A 83 -2.00 -8.41 23.93
N SER A 84 -1.04 -9.07 24.58
CA SER A 84 -1.31 -10.04 25.62
C SER A 84 -1.65 -9.26 26.89
N PHE A 85 -2.94 -9.01 27.14
CA PHE A 85 -3.41 -8.71 28.50
C PHE A 85 -3.65 -10.05 29.18
N THR A 86 -2.68 -10.51 29.95
CA THR A 86 -2.85 -11.52 31.00
C THR A 86 -1.82 -11.23 32.07
#